data_AF-A0A414XJC2-F1
#
_entry.id   AF-A0A414XJC2-F1
#
_cell.length_a   1.000
_cell.length_b   1.000
_cell.length_c   1.000
_cell.angle_alpha   90.00
_cell.angle_beta   90.00
_cell.angle_gamma   90.00
#
_symmetry.space_group_name_H-M   'P 1'
#
loop_
_entity.id
_entity.type
_entity.pdbx_description
1 polymer ?
#
loop_
_entity_poly.entity_id
_entity_poly.type
_entity_poly.pdbx_seq_one_letter_code
_entity_poly.pdbx_strand_id
1 'polypeptide(L)' 'MEEKKRLPVIITPFGSKQKIAKEVSVSRDFVSKSLNYTSNSEKAKKIRSIALEKYGGFESYKEVEV' A
#
# COMPACT_ATOMS: atom_id res chain seq x y z
N MET A 1 6.82 25.02 15.17
CA MET A 1 7.41 24.00 14.29
C MET A 1 6.28 23.09 13.87
N GLU A 2 5.91 23.07 12.59
CA GLU A 2 4.97 22.08 12.07
C GLU A 2 5.57 20.69 12.24
N GLU A 3 4.83 19.79 12.87
CA GLU A 3 5.28 18.46 13.24
C GLU A 3 5.13 17.54 12.00
N LYS A 4 6.22 17.31 11.28
CA LYS A 4 6.19 16.43 10.10
C LYS A 4 5.97 14.97 10.53
N LYS A 5 4.82 14.39 10.18
CA LYS A 5 4.56 12.95 10.39
C LYS A 5 5.08 12.12 9.22
N ARG A 6 5.76 11.02 9.53
CA ARG A 6 6.16 10.00 8.54
C ARG A 6 5.15 8.86 8.55
N LEU A 7 4.46 8.65 7.42
CA LEU A 7 3.53 7.54 7.25
C LEU A 7 4.16 6.45 6.39
N PRO A 8 4.10 5.18 6.80
CA PRO A 8 4.61 4.08 5.99
C PRO A 8 3.79 3.93 4.72
N VAL A 9 4.46 3.56 3.63
CA VAL A 9 3.85 3.24 2.34
C VAL A 9 4.58 2.07 1.70
N ILE A 10 3.87 1.28 0.90
CA ILE A 10 4.48 0.29 0.02
C ILE A 10 4.41 0.79 -1.42
N ILE A 11 5.57 0.98 -2.02
CA ILE A 11 5.71 1.34 -3.43
C ILE A 11 5.80 0.04 -4.23
N THR A 12 5.11 -0.01 -5.38
CA THR A 12 5.12 -1.16 -6.27
C THR A 12 5.38 -0.71 -7.71
N PRO A 13 5.94 -1.58 -8.57
CA PRO A 13 6.10 -1.31 -10.00
C PRO A 13 4.79 -0.92 -10.69
N PHE A 14 4.92 -0.25 -11.84
CA PHE A 14 3.78 0.16 -12.65
C PHE A 14 2.90 -1.05 -13.02
N GLY A 15 1.59 -0.89 -12.89
CA GLY A 15 0.61 -1.95 -13.19
C GLY A 15 0.42 -2.99 -12.08
N SER A 16 1.31 -3.10 -11.07
CA SER A 16 1.18 -4.09 -9.99
C SER A 16 -0.12 -3.95 -9.21
N LYS A 17 -0.56 -2.72 -8.93
CA LYS A 17 -1.83 -2.46 -8.21
C LYS A 17 -3.04 -3.10 -8.92
N GLN A 18 -3.08 -3.09 -10.25
CA GLN A 18 -4.17 -3.70 -11.02
C GLN A 18 -4.10 -5.23 -10.96
N LYS A 19 -2.89 -5.81 -11.00
CA LYS A 19 -2.69 -7.27 -10.91
C LYS A 19 -3.06 -7.79 -9.52
N ILE A 20 -2.60 -7.12 -8.47
CA ILE A 20 -2.96 -7.42 -7.08
C ILE A 20 -4.48 -7.35 -6.90
N ALA A 21 -5.12 -6.28 -7.38
CA ALA A 21 -6.57 -6.09 -7.28
C ALA A 21 -7.35 -7.28 -7.86
N LYS A 22 -6.91 -7.80 -9.01
CA LYS A 22 -7.48 -9.00 -9.64
C LYS A 22 -7.23 -10.26 -8.81
N GLU A 23 -6.03 -10.45 -8.28
CA GLU A 23 -5.66 -11.64 -7.47
C GLU A 23 -6.45 -11.75 -6.16
N VAL A 24 -6.71 -10.62 -5.49
CA VAL A 24 -7.45 -10.59 -4.22
C VAL A 24 -8.94 -10.22 -4.34
N SER A 25 -9.45 -10.08 -5.57
CA SER A 25 -10.83 -9.72 -5.87
C SER A 25 -11.31 -8.47 -5.11
N VAL A 26 -10.58 -7.37 -5.28
CA VAL A 26 -10.89 -6.05 -4.70
C VAL A 26 -10.71 -4.94 -5.74
N SER A 27 -11.21 -3.74 -5.45
CA SER A 27 -10.93 -2.59 -6.31
C SER A 27 -9.47 -2.16 -6.24
N ARG A 28 -8.97 -1.57 -7.33
CA ARG A 28 -7.64 -0.95 -7.36
C ARG A 28 -7.48 0.13 -6.27
N ASP A 29 -8.56 0.84 -5.96
CA ASP A 29 -8.56 1.85 -4.90
C ASP A 29 -8.36 1.24 -3.52
N PHE A 30 -8.96 0.09 -3.25
CA PHE A 30 -8.74 -0.63 -2.00
C PHE A 30 -7.29 -1.10 -1.87
N VAL A 31 -6.67 -1.55 -2.96
CA VAL A 31 -5.23 -1.84 -2.99
C VAL A 31 -4.43 -0.57 -2.68
N SER A 32 -4.74 0.55 -3.33
CA SER A 32 -4.05 1.83 -3.09
C SER A 32 -4.13 2.27 -1.62
N LYS A 33 -5.32 2.18 -1.01
CA LYS A 33 -5.53 2.46 0.42
C LYS A 33 -4.72 1.52 1.32
N SER A 34 -4.68 0.23 0.97
CA SER A 34 -3.95 -0.78 1.73
C SER A 34 -2.44 -0.54 1.72
N LEU A 35 -1.88 -0.17 0.56
CA LEU A 35 -0.45 0.14 0.40
C LEU A 35 -0.07 1.47 1.05
N ASN A 36 -1.01 2.40 1.21
CA ASN A 36 -0.81 3.67 1.93
C ASN A 36 -1.08 3.57 3.44
N TYR A 37 -1.32 2.36 3.97
CA TYR A 37 -1.68 2.12 5.37
C TYR A 37 -2.89 2.91 5.86
N THR A 38 -3.78 3.33 4.95
CA THR A 38 -5.05 4.00 5.32
C THR A 38 -6.15 2.99 5.67
N SER A 39 -5.86 1.69 5.60
CA SER A 39 -6.74 0.60 6.06
C SER A 39 -5.93 -0.48 6.77
N ASN A 40 -6.46 -0.95 7.90
CA ASN A 40 -5.83 -1.95 8.76
C ASN A 40 -6.61 -3.27 8.88
N SER A 41 -7.58 -3.50 7.98
CA SER A 41 -8.24 -4.80 7.88
C SER A 41 -7.25 -5.94 7.56
N GLU A 42 -7.58 -7.17 7.93
CA GLU A 42 -6.78 -8.36 7.57
C GLU A 42 -6.57 -8.47 6.05
N LYS A 43 -7.58 -8.06 5.27
CA LYS A 43 -7.47 -8.01 3.81
C LYS A 43 -6.43 -6.99 3.33
N ALA A 44 -6.34 -5.83 3.98
CA ALA A 44 -5.32 -4.82 3.68
C ALA A 44 -3.92 -5.32 4.07
N LYS A 45 -3.78 -6.01 5.21
CA LYS A 45 -2.50 -6.66 5.61
C LYS A 45 -2.06 -7.70 4.57
N LYS A 46 -2.98 -8.55 4.11
CA LYS A 46 -2.71 -9.53 3.05
C LYS A 46 -2.25 -8.86 1.74
N ILE A 47 -2.89 -7.77 1.33
CA ILE A 47 -2.47 -7.01 0.14
C ILE A 47 -1.05 -6.48 0.29
N ARG A 48 -0.66 -6.01 1.48
CA ARG A 48 0.70 -5.53 1.75
C ARG A 48 1.74 -6.64 1.64
N SER A 49 1.48 -7.80 2.26
CA SER A 49 2.37 -8.98 2.14
C SER A 49 2.50 -9.43 0.68
N ILE A 50 1.40 -9.55 -0.06
CA ILE A 50 1.43 -9.91 -1.49
C ILE A 50 2.25 -8.91 -2.30
N ALA A 51 2.09 -7.62 -2.03
CA ALA A 51 2.83 -6.58 -2.74
C ALA A 51 4.34 -6.72 -2.56
N LEU A 52 4.79 -6.99 -1.33
CA LEU A 52 6.21 -7.18 -0.99
C LEU A 52 6.76 -8.49 -1.58
N GLU A 53 6.07 -9.61 -1.37
CA GLU A 53 6.57 -10.95 -1.68
C GLU A 53 6.52 -11.29 -3.17
N LYS A 54 5.48 -10.83 -3.88
CA LYS A 54 5.20 -11.29 -5.26
C LYS A 54 5.34 -10.21 -6.33
N TYR A 55 5.16 -8.94 -5.96
CA TYR A 55 5.06 -7.84 -6.93
C TYR A 55 6.24 -6.87 -6.87
N GLY A 56 7.33 -7.24 -6.20
CA GLY A 56 8.54 -6.41 -6.09
C GLY A 56 8.29 -5.09 -5.35
N GLY A 57 7.33 -5.10 -4.43
CA GLY A 57 7.06 -3.95 -3.58
C GLY A 57 8.16 -3.75 -2.55
N PHE A 58 8.36 -2.50 -2.13
CA PHE A 58 9.27 -2.16 -1.04
C PHE A 58 8.63 -1.13 -0.11
N GLU A 59 9.05 -1.16 1.15
CA GLU A 59 8.60 -0.22 2.17
C GLU A 59 9.31 1.13 2.02
N SER A 60 8.55 2.20 2.18
CA SER A 60 9.02 3.57 2.15
C SER A 60 8.17 4.40 3.11
N TYR A 61 8.39 5.71 3.14
CA TYR A 61 7.66 6.63 3.99
C TYR A 61 7.33 7.90 3.21
N LYS A 62 6.13 8.43 3.43
CA LYS A 62 5.75 9.75 2.97
C LYS A 62 5.75 10.72 4.14
N GLU A 63 6.35 11.89 3.92
CA GLU A 63 6.21 13.01 4.84
C GLU A 63 4.85 13.67 4.62
N VAL A 64 4.15 13.97 5.71
CA VAL A 64 2.87 14.67 5.69
C VAL A 64 2.97 15.83 6.66
N GLU A 65 2.71 17.03 6.15
CA GLU A 65 2.50 18.23 6.98
C GLU A 65 1.10 18.14 7.60
N VAL A 66 1.03 18.41 8.90
CA VAL A 66 -0.18 18.28 9.74
C VAL A 66 -0.57 19.64 10.25
#